data_AF-A0A918XD73-F1
#
_entry.id   AF-A0A918XD73-F1
#
_cell.length_a   1.000
_cell.length_b   1.000
_cell.length_c   1.000
_cell.angle_alpha   90.00
_cell.angle_beta   90.00
_cell.angle_gamma   90.00
#
_symmetry.space_group_name_H-M   'P 1'
#
loop_
_entity.id
_entity.type
_entity.pdbx_description
1 polymer ?
#
loop_
_entity_poly.entity_id
_entity_poly.type
_entity_poly.pdbx_seq_one_letter_code
_entity_poly.pdbx_strand_id
1 'polypeptide(L)'
;MKARDKRPIAQLLGAVTQGGAASTISKKLQPQAAELQQQSRTWLRYKGIQGLGIGYKRSANRNTGVPCLKVYVASKRSKSRLRDPAPVELPALSGGGQIPVDVEEIGQLRLHAGPVYPGASVAHKTRSAGTLGMVVQPRDNGPERYLLSCHHVLAPLDPDDRSTAIRHPAPDDGGASDYYNVAHYLYSFPLFNDAVGYPNIADAALAELKPGIDWYSELPMIGEPSGWTDQINEDGFVLLHGRTSELDSGVIMDTDFYTELVHSGPGGARWRYRFGAQVLCSPYGDPGDSGAAILNERRQVIGLHIGGSSQRSIFSPIRPIFDYFQVDLASRDGAHGAAPAATPPVAPAPVADGTYATAALTGLHSVFGSVPWRLTASGLEVEGAVNGTPGALQTVPRVWQQFGPAIRQAAREFSVPAELIIACLCTESGGNPAATREEPGYVNDRETPSRVSAGMLQTLISTAREALGDTAIDRSWLLQPQNSIRAGTAYIKRQQFITRYDPPKVACAYNAGGVYENRGINNRWKMRQYPIGSGKHADRFIMWFNDVFRYFAQLPASSIPADSFFAEMNL
;
A
#
# COMPACT_ATOMS: atom_id res chain seq x y z
N MET A 1 16.68 -50.60 -18.08
CA MET A 1 16.18 -49.57 -17.15
C MET A 1 14.97 -48.87 -17.77
N LYS A 2 13.79 -48.92 -17.15
CA LYS A 2 12.61 -48.17 -17.63
C LYS A 2 12.96 -46.66 -17.63
N ALA A 3 12.79 -45.99 -18.77
CA ALA A 3 13.29 -44.64 -19.09
C ALA A 3 12.69 -43.45 -18.27
N ARG A 4 12.23 -43.68 -17.04
CA ARG A 4 11.56 -42.65 -16.20
C ARG A 4 12.02 -42.56 -14.76
N ASP A 5 12.87 -43.46 -14.27
CA ASP A 5 13.27 -43.42 -12.86
C ASP A 5 14.39 -42.39 -12.60
N LYS A 6 13.99 -41.18 -12.18
CA LYS A 6 14.91 -40.10 -11.79
C LYS A 6 15.39 -40.21 -10.34
N ARG A 7 14.94 -41.21 -9.56
CA ARG A 7 15.30 -41.36 -8.15
C ARG A 7 16.82 -41.45 -7.90
N PRO A 8 17.61 -42.20 -8.69
CA PRO A 8 19.06 -42.24 -8.50
C PRO A 8 19.72 -40.86 -8.66
N ILE A 9 19.19 -40.03 -9.55
CA ILE A 9 19.73 -38.68 -9.83
C ILE A 9 19.28 -37.70 -8.75
N ALA A 10 18.05 -37.85 -8.22
CA ALA A 10 17.59 -37.07 -7.08
C ALA A 10 18.42 -37.38 -5.82
N GLN A 11 18.74 -38.66 -5.59
CA GLN A 11 19.69 -39.07 -4.55
C GLN A 11 21.06 -38.44 -4.78
N LEU A 12 21.59 -38.51 -6.00
CA LEU A 12 22.87 -37.91 -6.35
C LEU A 12 22.87 -36.39 -6.11
N LEU A 13 21.87 -35.67 -6.61
CA LEU A 13 21.73 -34.22 -6.41
C LEU A 13 21.67 -33.87 -4.93
N GLY A 14 20.88 -34.61 -4.15
CA GLY A 14 20.79 -34.46 -2.70
C GLY A 14 22.13 -34.66 -2.01
N ALA A 15 22.88 -35.71 -2.35
CA ALA A 15 24.21 -35.94 -1.78
C ALA A 15 25.22 -34.86 -2.17
N VAL A 16 25.25 -34.45 -3.43
CA VAL A 16 26.17 -33.40 -3.93
C VAL A 16 25.89 -32.05 -3.25
N THR A 17 24.62 -31.73 -2.97
CA THR A 17 24.22 -30.44 -2.39
C THR A 17 24.20 -30.43 -0.85
N GLN A 18 23.60 -31.45 -0.23
CA GLN A 18 23.28 -31.51 1.20
C GLN A 18 23.95 -32.69 1.93
N GLY A 19 24.68 -33.56 1.22
CA GLY A 19 25.35 -34.71 1.81
C GLY A 19 24.37 -35.71 2.44
N GLY A 20 24.73 -36.26 3.61
CA GLY A 20 23.88 -37.20 4.34
C GLY A 20 22.60 -36.60 4.93
N ALA A 21 22.46 -35.26 4.96
CA ALA A 21 21.29 -34.57 5.49
C ALA A 21 20.13 -34.46 4.47
N ALA A 22 20.37 -34.79 3.19
CA ALA A 22 19.35 -34.74 2.16
C ALA A 22 18.19 -35.70 2.46
N SER A 23 16.94 -35.23 2.35
CA SER A 23 15.73 -36.04 2.55
C SER A 23 15.61 -37.20 1.55
N THR A 24 16.29 -37.12 0.41
CA THR A 24 16.36 -38.18 -0.60
C THR A 24 17.29 -39.34 -0.21
N ILE A 25 18.09 -39.19 0.85
CA ILE A 25 19.14 -40.14 1.28
C ILE A 25 18.68 -40.94 2.49
N SER A 26 18.66 -42.27 2.36
CA SER A 26 18.39 -43.16 3.50
C SER A 26 19.57 -43.19 4.48
N LYS A 27 19.32 -43.50 5.76
CA LYS A 27 20.37 -43.60 6.81
C LYS A 27 21.58 -44.45 6.40
N LYS A 28 21.34 -45.55 5.67
CA LYS A 28 22.41 -46.46 5.21
C LYS A 28 23.38 -45.82 4.20
N LEU A 29 22.92 -44.80 3.46
CA LEU A 29 23.68 -44.14 2.40
C LEU A 29 24.30 -42.80 2.86
N GLN A 30 24.04 -42.36 4.09
CA GLN A 30 24.54 -41.08 4.61
C GLN A 30 26.08 -40.96 4.59
N PRO A 31 26.87 -42.00 4.95
CA PRO A 31 28.32 -41.91 4.90
C PRO A 31 28.84 -41.68 3.47
N GLN A 32 28.32 -42.44 2.50
CA GLN A 32 28.66 -42.30 1.08
C GLN A 32 28.24 -40.94 0.52
N ALA A 33 27.07 -40.44 0.93
CA ALA A 33 26.59 -39.13 0.53
C ALA A 33 27.47 -37.99 1.10
N ALA A 34 27.95 -38.11 2.34
CA ALA A 34 28.86 -37.14 2.95
C ALA A 34 30.23 -37.12 2.24
N GLU A 35 30.77 -38.29 1.91
CA GLU A 35 32.02 -38.40 1.15
C GLU A 35 31.89 -37.78 -0.25
N LEU A 36 30.81 -38.10 -0.97
CA LEU A 36 30.54 -37.54 -2.29
C LEU A 36 30.36 -36.02 -2.25
N GLN A 37 29.72 -35.48 -1.21
CA GLN A 37 29.60 -34.05 -1.00
C GLN A 37 30.99 -33.40 -0.83
N GLN A 38 31.85 -33.99 -0.02
CA GLN A 38 33.21 -33.51 0.22
C GLN A 38 34.04 -33.51 -1.06
N GLN A 39 33.99 -34.59 -1.84
CA GLN A 39 34.66 -34.69 -3.13
C GLN A 39 34.11 -33.67 -4.14
N SER A 40 32.80 -33.44 -4.14
CA SER A 40 32.17 -32.53 -5.10
C SER A 40 32.44 -31.06 -4.85
N ARG A 41 32.88 -30.69 -3.62
CA ARG A 41 33.23 -29.30 -3.28
C ARG A 41 34.35 -28.71 -4.15
N THR A 42 35.24 -29.55 -4.69
CA THR A 42 36.38 -29.09 -5.51
C THR A 42 35.89 -28.40 -6.79
N TRP A 43 34.96 -29.02 -7.52
CA TRP A 43 34.41 -28.46 -8.75
C TRP A 43 33.22 -27.52 -8.50
N LEU A 44 32.39 -27.77 -7.47
CA LEU A 44 31.24 -26.92 -7.14
C LEU A 44 31.60 -25.49 -6.74
N ARG A 45 32.81 -25.28 -6.19
CA ARG A 45 33.30 -23.95 -5.79
C ARG A 45 33.69 -23.08 -6.99
N TYR A 46 33.67 -23.62 -8.21
CA TYR A 46 33.95 -22.83 -9.39
C TYR A 46 32.92 -21.71 -9.55
N LYS A 47 33.38 -20.45 -9.51
CA LYS A 47 32.53 -19.25 -9.57
C LYS A 47 31.63 -19.17 -10.81
N GLY A 48 31.95 -19.91 -11.87
CA GLY A 48 31.13 -19.94 -13.09
C GLY A 48 29.95 -20.93 -13.04
N ILE A 49 29.84 -21.77 -12.01
CA ILE A 49 28.66 -22.60 -11.77
C ILE A 49 27.58 -21.73 -11.13
N GLN A 50 26.37 -21.79 -11.69
CA GLN A 50 25.22 -20.99 -11.27
C GLN A 50 24.09 -21.83 -10.70
N GLY A 51 24.08 -23.14 -10.95
CA GLY A 51 23.07 -24.01 -10.41
C GLY A 51 23.30 -25.48 -10.76
N LEU A 52 22.54 -26.35 -10.09
CA LEU A 52 22.47 -27.77 -10.33
C LEU A 52 21.02 -28.19 -10.57
N GLY A 53 20.80 -29.28 -11.28
CA GLY A 53 19.44 -29.81 -11.48
C GLY A 53 19.41 -31.25 -11.98
N ILE A 54 18.20 -31.73 -12.27
CA ILE A 54 17.95 -33.06 -12.84
C ILE A 54 17.37 -32.87 -14.23
N GLY A 55 17.98 -33.47 -15.23
CA GLY A 55 17.54 -33.29 -16.61
C GLY A 55 17.88 -34.47 -17.49
N TYR A 56 17.88 -34.22 -18.79
CA TYR A 56 18.39 -35.14 -19.78
C TYR A 56 19.64 -34.53 -20.43
N LYS A 57 20.60 -35.39 -20.75
CA LYS A 57 21.85 -35.00 -21.38
C LYS A 57 21.55 -34.39 -22.75
N ARG A 58 22.21 -33.27 -23.07
CA ARG A 58 22.12 -32.63 -24.39
C ARG A 58 23.45 -32.73 -25.12
N SER A 59 23.42 -33.07 -26.39
CA SER A 59 24.58 -33.04 -27.29
C SER A 59 24.20 -32.31 -28.57
N ALA A 60 25.03 -31.34 -29.00
CA ALA A 60 24.71 -30.45 -30.13
C ALA A 60 23.28 -29.86 -30.04
N ASN A 61 22.89 -29.39 -28.85
CA ASN A 61 21.55 -28.87 -28.52
C ASN A 61 20.38 -29.85 -28.69
N ARG A 62 20.63 -31.14 -28.91
CA ARG A 62 19.60 -32.18 -28.98
C ARG A 62 19.54 -32.97 -27.69
N ASN A 63 18.33 -33.22 -27.19
CA ASN A 63 18.08 -34.09 -26.05
C ASN A 63 18.40 -35.54 -26.44
N THR A 64 19.30 -36.20 -25.71
CA THR A 64 19.70 -37.58 -26.00
C THR A 64 18.78 -38.62 -25.35
N GLY A 65 17.81 -38.19 -24.54
CA GLY A 65 16.91 -39.08 -23.78
C GLY A 65 17.58 -39.74 -22.57
N VAL A 66 18.87 -39.51 -22.32
CA VAL A 66 19.61 -40.08 -21.18
C VAL A 66 19.47 -39.18 -19.95
N PRO A 67 18.83 -39.63 -18.85
CA PRO A 67 18.74 -38.87 -17.62
C PRO A 67 20.12 -38.57 -17.02
N CYS A 68 20.35 -37.35 -16.52
CA CYS A 68 21.64 -36.91 -15.99
C CYS A 68 21.50 -35.86 -14.88
N LEU A 69 22.57 -35.65 -14.11
CA LEU A 69 22.76 -34.45 -13.29
C LEU A 69 23.10 -33.29 -14.23
N LYS A 70 22.45 -32.13 -14.03
CA LYS A 70 22.73 -30.90 -14.77
C LYS A 70 23.62 -29.99 -13.94
N VAL A 71 24.67 -29.45 -14.56
CA VAL A 71 25.50 -28.38 -14.01
C VAL A 71 25.34 -27.17 -14.92
N TYR A 72 24.73 -26.12 -14.39
CA TYR A 72 24.46 -24.91 -15.16
C TYR A 72 25.58 -23.89 -14.96
N VAL A 73 26.13 -23.37 -16.05
CA VAL A 73 27.26 -22.43 -16.03
C VAL A 73 26.96 -21.15 -16.80
N ALA A 74 27.60 -20.04 -16.42
CA ALA A 74 27.46 -18.76 -17.13
C ALA A 74 28.03 -18.79 -18.55
N SER A 75 29.18 -19.45 -18.73
CA SER A 75 29.80 -19.71 -20.02
C SER A 75 30.61 -21.01 -19.95
N LYS A 76 30.60 -21.83 -21.02
CA LYS A 76 31.46 -23.01 -21.10
C LYS A 76 32.92 -22.58 -21.29
N ARG A 77 33.82 -23.27 -20.59
CA ARG A 77 35.27 -23.13 -20.73
C ARG A 77 35.85 -24.45 -21.22
N SER A 78 36.96 -24.38 -21.96
CA SER A 78 37.71 -25.59 -22.31
C SER A 78 38.23 -26.27 -21.03
N LYS A 79 38.24 -27.61 -21.01
CA LYS A 79 38.74 -28.37 -19.84
C LYS A 79 40.17 -27.97 -19.45
N SER A 80 41.01 -27.63 -20.42
CA SER A 80 42.38 -27.14 -20.21
C SER A 80 42.48 -25.84 -19.42
N ARG A 81 41.40 -25.06 -19.31
CA ARG A 81 41.34 -23.79 -18.58
C ARG A 81 40.67 -23.92 -17.20
N LEU A 82 40.32 -25.14 -16.79
CA LEU A 82 39.68 -25.41 -15.51
C LEU A 82 40.63 -26.23 -14.64
N ARG A 83 40.87 -25.76 -13.41
CA ARG A 83 41.66 -26.50 -12.42
C ARG A 83 40.94 -27.77 -11.97
N ASP A 84 39.64 -27.62 -11.69
CA ASP A 84 38.77 -28.66 -11.16
C ASP A 84 37.47 -28.71 -12.00
N PRO A 85 37.50 -29.28 -13.23
CA PRO A 85 36.32 -29.38 -14.06
C PRO A 85 35.26 -30.27 -13.42
N ALA A 86 33.98 -29.97 -13.65
CA ALA A 86 32.90 -30.88 -13.27
C ALA A 86 33.14 -32.26 -13.93
N PRO A 87 33.02 -33.35 -13.16
CA PRO A 87 33.23 -34.70 -13.69
C PRO A 87 32.18 -35.02 -14.76
N VAL A 88 32.52 -35.90 -15.70
CA VAL A 88 31.59 -36.31 -16.77
C VAL A 88 30.53 -37.30 -16.30
N GLU A 89 30.82 -38.03 -15.21
CA GLU A 89 29.94 -38.98 -14.55
C GLU A 89 30.24 -38.99 -13.04
N LEU A 90 29.25 -39.32 -12.23
CA LEU A 90 29.38 -39.49 -10.78
C LEU A 90 28.78 -40.83 -10.34
N PRO A 91 29.31 -41.45 -9.28
CA PRO A 91 28.82 -42.74 -8.81
C PRO A 91 27.39 -42.60 -8.26
N ALA A 92 26.49 -43.48 -8.69
CA ALA A 92 25.19 -43.63 -8.08
C ALA A 92 25.34 -44.14 -6.64
N LEU A 93 24.60 -43.54 -5.70
CA LEU A 93 24.62 -43.95 -4.28
C LEU A 93 23.95 -45.31 -4.04
N SER A 94 23.06 -45.73 -4.95
CA SER A 94 22.35 -46.99 -4.86
C SER A 94 22.46 -47.77 -6.16
N GLY A 95 22.63 -49.09 -6.05
CA GLY A 95 22.52 -50.01 -7.20
C GLY A 95 23.77 -50.19 -8.08
N GLY A 96 24.90 -49.55 -7.77
CA GLY A 96 26.17 -49.74 -8.49
C GLY A 96 26.09 -49.28 -9.95
N GLY A 97 26.42 -48.02 -10.22
CA GLY A 97 26.41 -47.47 -11.57
C GLY A 97 26.97 -46.05 -11.62
N GLN A 98 27.14 -45.53 -12.84
CA GLN A 98 27.56 -44.15 -13.08
C GLN A 98 26.38 -43.33 -13.59
N ILE A 99 26.19 -42.14 -13.04
CA ILE A 99 25.19 -41.17 -13.47
C ILE A 99 25.89 -40.10 -14.29
N PRO A 100 25.50 -39.89 -15.56
CA PRO A 100 26.08 -38.84 -16.38
C PRO A 100 25.88 -37.46 -15.75
N VAL A 101 26.88 -36.61 -15.94
CA VAL A 101 26.83 -35.18 -15.63
C VAL A 101 26.90 -34.41 -16.94
N ASP A 102 25.95 -33.49 -17.13
CA ASP A 102 25.89 -32.65 -18.32
C ASP A 102 26.03 -31.19 -17.94
N VAL A 103 27.03 -30.53 -18.53
CA VAL A 103 27.30 -29.11 -18.34
C VAL A 103 26.54 -28.32 -19.40
N GLU A 104 25.60 -27.47 -18.97
CA GLU A 104 24.80 -26.63 -19.84
C GLU A 104 25.12 -25.15 -19.61
N GLU A 105 25.36 -24.43 -20.70
CA GLU A 105 25.56 -22.99 -20.67
C GLU A 105 24.20 -22.32 -20.69
N ILE A 106 23.93 -21.46 -19.72
CA ILE A 106 22.64 -20.77 -19.57
C ILE A 106 22.79 -19.25 -19.59
N GLY A 107 23.99 -18.73 -19.87
CA GLY A 107 24.31 -17.32 -19.67
C GLY A 107 24.36 -16.94 -18.18
N GLN A 108 24.86 -15.76 -17.83
CA GLN A 108 24.87 -15.28 -16.44
C GLN A 108 23.43 -15.01 -15.98
N LEU A 109 22.94 -15.76 -14.99
CA LEU A 109 21.70 -15.48 -14.28
C LEU A 109 21.83 -14.11 -13.61
N ARG A 110 20.85 -13.25 -13.85
CA ARG A 110 20.70 -11.95 -13.23
C ARG A 110 19.30 -11.87 -12.63
N LEU A 111 19.18 -11.20 -11.49
CA LEU A 111 17.88 -10.74 -11.02
C LEU A 111 17.39 -9.70 -12.04
N HIS A 112 16.19 -9.85 -12.56
CA HIS A 112 15.62 -8.84 -13.46
C HIS A 112 15.33 -7.57 -12.65
N ALA A 113 15.81 -6.42 -13.12
CA ALA A 113 15.29 -5.14 -12.65
C ALA A 113 13.85 -5.06 -13.13
N GLY A 114 12.90 -4.92 -12.19
CA GLY A 114 11.50 -4.73 -12.53
C GLY A 114 11.27 -3.41 -13.28
N PRO A 115 10.06 -3.21 -13.81
CA PRO A 115 9.65 -1.90 -14.32
C PRO A 115 9.77 -0.84 -13.22
N VAL A 116 10.06 0.41 -13.59
CA VAL A 116 10.00 1.54 -12.66
C VAL A 116 8.55 2.00 -12.48
N TYR A 117 8.14 2.32 -11.26
CA TYR A 117 6.78 2.78 -10.98
C TYR A 117 6.76 3.75 -9.79
N PRO A 118 5.77 4.67 -9.75
CA PRO A 118 5.49 5.48 -8.56
C PRO A 118 5.39 4.64 -7.28
N GLY A 119 6.19 4.96 -6.26
CA GLY A 119 6.34 4.18 -5.04
C GLY A 119 7.55 3.22 -5.02
N ALA A 120 8.25 3.07 -6.14
CA ALA A 120 9.41 2.20 -6.23
C ALA A 120 10.66 2.78 -5.55
N SER A 121 11.54 1.88 -5.10
CA SER A 121 12.90 2.22 -4.63
C SER A 121 13.73 2.90 -5.73
N VAL A 122 14.21 4.12 -5.49
CA VAL A 122 15.10 4.83 -6.42
C VAL A 122 16.12 5.69 -5.66
N ALA A 123 17.32 5.85 -6.21
CA ALA A 123 18.28 6.84 -5.74
C ALA A 123 19.37 7.11 -6.79
N HIS A 124 20.04 8.26 -6.67
CA HIS A 124 21.38 8.41 -7.24
C HIS A 124 22.32 7.39 -6.61
N LYS A 125 23.31 6.91 -7.37
CA LYS A 125 24.28 5.89 -6.90
C LYS A 125 25.06 6.28 -5.63
N THR A 126 25.08 7.55 -5.25
CA THR A 126 25.77 8.09 -4.05
C THR A 126 24.82 8.49 -2.93
N ARG A 127 23.51 8.28 -3.09
CA ARG A 127 22.48 8.64 -2.11
C ARG A 127 21.93 7.38 -1.46
N SER A 128 21.34 7.58 -0.27
CA SER A 128 20.50 6.56 0.34
C SER A 128 19.23 6.36 -0.47
N ALA A 129 18.61 5.21 -0.30
CA ALA A 129 17.36 4.91 -1.00
C ALA A 129 16.23 5.88 -0.64
N GLY A 130 15.50 6.33 -1.67
CA GLY A 130 14.24 7.07 -1.55
C GLY A 130 13.17 6.45 -2.44
N THR A 131 12.07 7.19 -2.63
CA THR A 131 10.92 6.76 -3.43
C THR A 131 10.84 7.50 -4.75
N LEU A 132 10.54 6.77 -5.83
CA LEU A 132 10.12 7.37 -7.09
C LEU A 132 8.71 7.95 -6.93
N GLY A 133 8.56 9.26 -7.01
CA GLY A 133 7.25 9.89 -6.84
C GLY A 133 6.34 9.64 -8.03
N MET A 134 6.84 9.96 -9.21
CA MET A 134 6.07 9.86 -10.44
C MET A 134 6.94 9.74 -11.67
N VAL A 135 6.38 9.10 -12.70
CA VAL A 135 6.88 9.23 -14.07
C VAL A 135 6.14 10.39 -14.72
N VAL A 136 6.89 11.33 -15.28
CA VAL A 136 6.36 12.55 -15.90
C VAL A 136 6.82 12.63 -17.34
N GLN A 137 6.14 13.47 -18.11
CA GLN A 137 6.44 13.75 -19.52
C GLN A 137 6.59 15.25 -19.74
N PRO A 138 7.33 15.68 -20.77
CA PRO A 138 7.32 17.08 -21.21
C PRO A 138 5.90 17.58 -21.50
N ARG A 139 5.63 18.86 -21.21
CA ARG A 139 4.37 19.52 -21.61
C ARG A 139 4.20 19.66 -23.11
N ASP A 140 5.30 19.67 -23.86
CA ASP A 140 5.31 19.74 -25.33
C ASP A 140 5.09 18.39 -26.02
N ASN A 141 4.79 17.32 -25.27
CA ASN A 141 4.58 15.95 -25.75
C ASN A 141 5.79 15.29 -26.40
N GLY A 142 7.00 15.65 -25.97
CA GLY A 142 8.19 14.86 -26.29
C GLY A 142 8.03 13.37 -25.91
N PRO A 143 8.65 12.45 -26.68
CA PRO A 143 8.62 11.01 -26.40
C PRO A 143 9.38 10.64 -25.11
N GLU A 144 10.18 11.55 -24.58
CA GLU A 144 10.97 11.36 -23.37
C GLU A 144 10.07 11.12 -22.15
N ARG A 145 10.61 10.39 -21.18
CA ARG A 145 9.99 10.18 -19.87
C ARG A 145 11.00 10.52 -18.81
N TYR A 146 10.53 11.14 -17.73
CA TYR A 146 11.37 11.51 -16.62
C TYR A 146 10.85 10.91 -15.33
N LEU A 147 11.79 10.63 -14.44
CA LEU A 147 11.55 10.26 -13.05
C LEU A 147 11.60 11.53 -12.21
N LEU A 148 10.55 11.78 -11.43
CA LEU A 148 10.47 12.89 -10.47
C LEU A 148 10.49 12.33 -9.04
N SER A 149 11.40 12.84 -8.23
CA SER A 149 11.56 12.52 -6.79
C SER A 149 12.30 13.68 -6.10
N CYS A 150 12.65 13.58 -4.83
CA CYS A 150 13.35 14.64 -4.10
C CYS A 150 14.77 14.87 -4.64
N HIS A 151 15.28 16.10 -4.50
CA HIS A 151 16.69 16.40 -4.75
C HIS A 151 17.59 15.55 -3.87
N HIS A 152 17.29 15.40 -2.57
CA HIS A 152 18.14 14.61 -1.68
C HIS A 152 18.11 13.09 -1.96
N VAL A 153 17.32 12.65 -2.95
CA VAL A 153 17.26 11.28 -3.45
C VAL A 153 17.95 11.15 -4.82
N LEU A 154 17.67 12.04 -5.77
CA LEU A 154 18.15 11.92 -7.16
C LEU A 154 19.40 12.76 -7.48
N ALA A 155 19.68 13.82 -6.74
CA ALA A 155 20.87 14.61 -6.98
C ALA A 155 22.11 13.90 -6.41
N PRO A 156 23.28 14.04 -7.05
CA PRO A 156 24.54 13.58 -6.48
C PRO A 156 24.74 14.11 -5.05
N LEU A 157 25.37 13.29 -4.20
CA LEU A 157 25.68 13.69 -2.82
C LEU A 157 26.72 14.80 -2.82
N ASP A 158 27.73 14.65 -3.68
CA ASP A 158 28.75 15.63 -3.95
C ASP A 158 28.40 16.39 -5.24
N PRO A 159 28.25 17.73 -5.20
CA PRO A 159 27.99 18.53 -6.41
C PRO A 159 29.09 18.41 -7.48
N ASP A 160 30.30 17.99 -7.09
CA ASP A 160 31.40 17.75 -8.02
C ASP A 160 31.35 16.35 -8.67
N ASP A 161 30.50 15.43 -8.16
CA ASP A 161 30.29 14.13 -8.77
C ASP A 161 29.57 14.29 -10.13
N ARG A 162 30.26 13.88 -11.18
CA ARG A 162 29.79 13.93 -12.57
C ARG A 162 28.91 12.73 -12.95
N SER A 163 28.74 11.76 -12.06
CA SER A 163 27.79 10.69 -12.26
C SER A 163 26.37 11.25 -12.36
N THR A 164 25.62 10.71 -13.31
CA THR A 164 24.17 10.92 -13.41
C THR A 164 23.38 9.65 -13.11
N ALA A 165 24.03 8.56 -12.70
CA ALA A 165 23.38 7.25 -12.60
C ALA A 165 22.31 7.21 -11.50
N ILE A 166 21.05 7.06 -11.93
CA ILE A 166 19.90 6.75 -11.07
C ILE A 166 19.60 5.26 -11.16
N ARG A 167 19.41 4.62 -10.00
CA ARG A 167 19.27 3.17 -9.88
C ARG A 167 17.89 2.77 -9.35
N HIS A 168 17.32 1.73 -9.97
CA HIS A 168 16.13 1.02 -9.49
C HIS A 168 16.38 -0.50 -9.53
N PRO A 169 16.24 -1.21 -8.39
CA PRO A 169 16.16 -0.65 -7.04
C PRO A 169 17.38 0.24 -6.70
N ALA A 170 17.26 1.06 -5.67
CA ALA A 170 18.36 1.87 -5.15
C ALA A 170 19.50 0.98 -4.58
N PRO A 171 20.72 1.51 -4.40
CA PRO A 171 21.86 0.74 -3.89
C PRO A 171 21.60 0.01 -2.57
N ASP A 172 20.94 0.67 -1.61
CA ASP A 172 20.64 0.10 -0.28
C ASP A 172 19.69 -1.11 -0.35
N ASP A 173 18.96 -1.27 -1.46
CA ASP A 173 18.00 -2.34 -1.69
C ASP A 173 18.51 -3.40 -2.67
N GLY A 174 19.83 -3.54 -2.78
CA GLY A 174 20.48 -4.51 -3.66
C GLY A 174 20.73 -4.01 -5.08
N GLY A 175 20.44 -2.74 -5.36
CA GLY A 175 20.65 -2.07 -6.64
C GLY A 175 22.08 -1.59 -6.93
N ALA A 176 23.11 -2.14 -6.29
CA ALA A 176 24.44 -1.55 -6.27
C ALA A 176 25.25 -1.66 -7.59
N SER A 177 24.83 -2.50 -8.53
CA SER A 177 25.51 -2.68 -9.82
C SER A 177 24.95 -1.79 -10.93
N ASP A 178 25.75 -1.51 -11.96
CA ASP A 178 25.32 -0.67 -13.10
C ASP A 178 24.20 -1.27 -13.95
N TYR A 179 23.91 -2.57 -13.78
CA TYR A 179 22.75 -3.21 -14.39
C TYR A 179 21.43 -2.55 -13.97
N TYR A 180 21.37 -2.00 -12.75
CA TYR A 180 20.19 -1.33 -12.20
C TYR A 180 20.11 0.16 -12.56
N ASN A 181 21.03 0.69 -13.37
CA ASN A 181 21.00 2.08 -13.79
C ASN A 181 19.83 2.28 -14.78
N VAL A 182 18.73 2.86 -14.33
CA VAL A 182 17.50 3.04 -15.12
C VAL A 182 17.35 4.44 -15.71
N ALA A 183 17.99 5.46 -15.13
CA ALA A 183 17.83 6.85 -15.55
C ALA A 183 19.13 7.67 -15.38
N HIS A 184 19.13 8.86 -15.97
CA HIS A 184 20.19 9.86 -15.88
C HIS A 184 19.68 11.11 -15.16
N TYR A 185 20.23 11.45 -14.00
CA TYR A 185 19.99 12.73 -13.33
C TYR A 185 20.23 13.89 -14.31
N LEU A 186 19.28 14.83 -14.35
CA LEU A 186 19.37 16.03 -15.17
C LEU A 186 19.69 17.25 -14.30
N TYR A 187 18.74 17.68 -13.49
CA TYR A 187 18.86 18.86 -12.66
C TYR A 187 17.82 18.85 -11.53
N SER A 188 18.06 19.70 -10.54
CA SER A 188 17.20 19.86 -9.37
C SER A 188 16.39 21.15 -9.44
N PHE A 189 15.30 21.19 -8.69
CA PHE A 189 14.69 22.44 -8.28
C PHE A 189 15.72 23.25 -7.48
N PRO A 190 15.81 24.58 -7.65
CA PRO A 190 16.82 25.38 -6.96
C PRO A 190 16.74 25.23 -5.44
N LEU A 191 17.88 24.89 -4.83
CA LEU A 191 18.03 24.79 -3.38
C LEU A 191 19.23 25.61 -2.91
N PHE A 192 18.99 26.41 -1.87
CA PHE A 192 19.95 27.33 -1.26
C PHE A 192 20.25 26.87 0.17
N ASN A 193 21.47 26.36 0.37
CA ASN A 193 21.97 25.91 1.67
C ASN A 193 22.36 27.12 2.56
N ASP A 194 22.07 27.04 3.85
CA ASP A 194 22.40 28.04 4.89
C ASP A 194 21.95 29.48 4.53
N ALA A 195 20.90 29.61 3.72
CA ALA A 195 20.37 30.90 3.32
C ALA A 195 19.66 31.63 4.49
N VAL A 196 19.68 32.96 4.45
CA VAL A 196 18.86 33.81 5.32
C VAL A 196 17.42 33.78 4.83
N GLY A 197 16.45 33.61 5.73
CA GLY A 197 15.03 33.44 5.38
C GLY A 197 14.66 32.00 4.99
N TYR A 198 13.58 31.84 4.23
CA TYR A 198 13.05 30.55 3.76
C TYR A 198 12.87 30.53 2.23
N PRO A 199 13.98 30.61 1.46
CA PRO A 199 13.91 30.81 0.00
C PRO A 199 13.56 29.54 -0.78
N ASN A 200 13.62 28.36 -0.16
CA ASN A 200 13.37 27.09 -0.83
C ASN A 200 11.87 26.79 -0.81
N ILE A 201 11.26 26.55 -1.96
CA ILE A 201 9.81 26.27 -2.04
C ILE A 201 9.49 24.84 -2.46
N ALA A 202 10.49 24.07 -2.90
CA ALA A 202 10.33 22.66 -3.21
C ALA A 202 11.66 21.90 -3.10
N ASP A 203 11.58 20.65 -2.63
CA ASP A 203 12.67 19.67 -2.73
C ASP A 203 12.33 18.67 -3.82
N ALA A 204 12.86 18.88 -5.03
CA ALA A 204 12.57 18.03 -6.18
C ALA A 204 13.75 17.98 -7.14
N ALA A 205 13.85 16.88 -7.90
CA ALA A 205 14.81 16.69 -8.96
C ALA A 205 14.24 15.80 -10.06
N LEU A 206 14.77 16.00 -11.27
CA LEU A 206 14.34 15.31 -12.48
C LEU A 206 15.47 14.43 -13.01
N ALA A 207 15.13 13.22 -13.44
CA ALA A 207 16.05 12.31 -14.12
C ALA A 207 15.42 11.74 -15.39
N GLU A 208 16.16 11.68 -16.49
CA GLU A 208 15.71 11.11 -17.76
C GLU A 208 15.73 9.60 -17.74
N LEU A 209 14.57 8.98 -17.97
CA LEU A 209 14.44 7.53 -18.07
C LEU A 209 15.16 7.03 -19.32
N LYS A 210 15.98 5.99 -19.16
CA LYS A 210 16.70 5.42 -20.30
C LYS A 210 15.74 4.74 -21.29
N PRO A 211 16.05 4.78 -22.59
CA PRO A 211 15.29 4.03 -23.60
C PRO A 211 15.23 2.53 -23.26
N GLY A 212 14.05 1.94 -23.42
CA GLY A 212 13.82 0.51 -23.23
C GLY A 212 13.65 0.06 -21.77
N ILE A 213 13.58 0.99 -20.81
CA ILE A 213 13.15 0.67 -19.45
C ILE A 213 11.62 0.72 -19.37
N ASP A 214 11.01 -0.38 -18.96
CA ASP A 214 9.57 -0.46 -18.71
C ASP A 214 9.19 0.42 -17.51
N TRP A 215 8.07 1.14 -17.63
CA TRP A 215 7.57 2.01 -16.57
C TRP A 215 6.04 2.00 -16.46
N TYR A 216 5.51 2.25 -15.26
CA TYR A 216 4.07 2.43 -15.03
C TYR A 216 3.76 3.82 -14.47
N SER A 217 2.57 4.35 -14.78
CA SER A 217 2.00 5.56 -14.15
C SER A 217 1.21 5.25 -12.88
N GLU A 218 0.78 4.00 -12.70
CA GLU A 218 -0.05 3.56 -11.59
C GLU A 218 0.76 3.44 -10.29
N LEU A 219 0.18 3.97 -9.19
CA LEU A 219 0.65 3.70 -7.84
C LEU A 219 0.03 2.39 -7.36
N PRO A 220 0.79 1.46 -6.76
CA PRO A 220 0.20 0.26 -6.17
C PRO A 220 -0.85 0.65 -5.12
N MET A 221 -1.95 -0.11 -5.03
CA MET A 221 -3.08 0.09 -4.10
C MET A 221 -3.90 1.39 -4.26
N ILE A 222 -3.40 2.41 -4.96
CA ILE A 222 -4.11 3.68 -5.23
C ILE A 222 -4.65 3.70 -6.68
N GLY A 223 -3.89 3.12 -7.61
CA GLY A 223 -4.16 3.14 -9.05
C GLY A 223 -3.54 4.35 -9.76
N GLU A 224 -3.95 4.58 -10.99
CA GLU A 224 -3.46 5.72 -11.78
C GLU A 224 -3.92 7.06 -11.18
N PRO A 225 -3.02 8.05 -11.06
CA PRO A 225 -3.43 9.41 -10.70
C PRO A 225 -4.45 9.97 -11.69
N SER A 226 -5.50 10.63 -11.19
CA SER A 226 -6.55 11.23 -12.02
C SER A 226 -6.14 12.58 -12.64
N GLY A 227 -4.95 13.07 -12.30
CA GLY A 227 -4.43 14.38 -12.65
C GLY A 227 -3.64 14.97 -11.49
N TRP A 228 -3.42 16.27 -11.51
CA TRP A 228 -2.83 17.03 -10.40
C TRP A 228 -3.64 18.28 -10.12
N THR A 229 -3.51 18.84 -8.91
CA THR A 229 -4.17 20.09 -8.53
C THR A 229 -3.31 20.87 -7.56
N ASP A 230 -3.46 22.20 -7.57
CA ASP A 230 -2.88 23.11 -6.59
C ASP A 230 -3.87 23.48 -5.48
N GLN A 231 -5.10 22.96 -5.55
CA GLN A 231 -6.10 23.13 -4.51
C GLN A 231 -5.77 22.21 -3.34
N ILE A 232 -5.11 22.79 -2.34
CA ILE A 232 -4.72 22.14 -1.09
C ILE A 232 -5.50 22.84 0.02
N ASN A 233 -6.34 22.09 0.72
CA ASN A 233 -7.16 22.63 1.80
C ASN A 233 -6.75 21.98 3.13
N GLU A 234 -6.74 22.78 4.19
CA GLU A 234 -6.67 22.26 5.57
C GLU A 234 -7.79 21.26 5.83
N ASP A 235 -7.52 20.31 6.73
CA ASP A 235 -8.33 19.13 7.01
C ASP A 235 -8.50 18.17 5.81
N GLY A 236 -7.91 18.47 4.66
CA GLY A 236 -7.89 17.60 3.49
C GLY A 236 -7.11 16.31 3.74
N PHE A 237 -7.62 15.20 3.24
CA PHE A 237 -6.98 13.89 3.35
C PHE A 237 -5.88 13.71 2.30
N VAL A 238 -4.80 13.04 2.71
CA VAL A 238 -3.68 12.71 1.83
C VAL A 238 -3.33 11.23 1.86
N LEU A 239 -2.96 10.71 0.69
CA LEU A 239 -2.45 9.37 0.46
C LEU A 239 -1.00 9.43 -0.01
N LEU A 240 -0.22 8.46 0.40
CA LEU A 240 1.15 8.21 -0.03
C LEU A 240 1.29 6.73 -0.37
N HIS A 241 1.94 6.41 -1.49
CA HIS A 241 2.55 5.10 -1.66
C HIS A 241 4.08 5.23 -1.67
N GLY A 242 4.69 4.93 -0.53
CA GLY A 242 6.12 4.99 -0.31
C GLY A 242 6.82 3.64 -0.52
N ARG A 243 8.13 3.66 -0.70
CA ARG A 243 8.96 2.45 -0.80
C ARG A 243 9.21 1.78 0.56
N THR A 244 9.01 2.49 1.68
CA THR A 244 9.14 1.97 3.05
C THR A 244 7.77 1.68 3.66
N SER A 245 6.88 2.68 3.71
CA SER A 245 5.56 2.54 4.36
C SER A 245 4.53 1.81 3.50
N GLU A 246 4.84 1.55 2.22
CA GLU A 246 3.85 1.13 1.22
C GLU A 246 2.71 2.16 1.18
N LEU A 247 1.46 1.76 1.42
CA LEU A 247 0.32 2.68 1.48
C LEU A 247 0.18 3.29 2.88
N ASP A 248 0.29 4.60 3.00
CA ASP A 248 0.00 5.35 4.22
C ASP A 248 -0.83 6.62 3.94
N SER A 249 -1.32 7.27 4.99
CA SER A 249 -2.24 8.39 4.87
C SER A 249 -2.18 9.36 6.04
N GLY A 250 -2.57 10.61 5.77
CA GLY A 250 -2.66 11.65 6.80
C GLY A 250 -3.70 12.73 6.48
N VAL A 251 -3.67 13.79 7.27
CA VAL A 251 -4.56 14.95 7.16
C VAL A 251 -3.72 16.21 7.11
N ILE A 252 -4.06 17.12 6.21
CA ILE A 252 -3.43 18.44 6.06
C ILE A 252 -3.80 19.29 7.28
N MET A 253 -2.80 19.88 7.92
CA MET A 253 -2.96 20.69 9.11
C MET A 253 -2.63 22.17 8.88
N ASP A 254 -1.69 22.46 8.00
CA ASP A 254 -1.25 23.81 7.65
C ASP A 254 -0.78 23.79 6.19
N THR A 255 -1.26 24.74 5.39
CA THR A 255 -0.96 24.84 3.96
C THR A 255 0.13 25.84 3.61
N ASP A 256 0.59 26.64 4.58
CA ASP A 256 1.67 27.63 4.41
C ASP A 256 2.72 27.48 5.52
N PHE A 257 3.24 26.25 5.65
CA PHE A 257 4.19 25.87 6.69
C PHE A 257 5.64 26.20 6.30
N TYR A 258 6.39 26.75 7.26
CA TYR A 258 7.80 27.11 7.11
C TYR A 258 8.67 26.24 8.02
N THR A 259 9.77 25.70 7.49
CA THR A 259 10.59 24.73 8.23
C THR A 259 12.05 24.71 7.81
N GLU A 260 12.89 24.09 8.62
CA GLU A 260 14.29 23.79 8.29
C GLU A 260 14.48 22.27 8.24
N LEU A 261 14.93 21.76 7.09
CA LEU A 261 15.32 20.37 6.93
C LEU A 261 16.83 20.26 6.83
N VAL A 262 17.37 19.18 7.42
CA VAL A 262 18.81 18.90 7.42
C VAL A 262 19.09 17.72 6.50
N HIS A 263 19.79 17.98 5.41
CA HIS A 263 20.22 16.96 4.47
C HIS A 263 21.67 16.55 4.73
N SER A 264 21.99 15.29 4.45
CA SER A 264 23.37 14.82 4.41
C SER A 264 24.08 15.37 3.17
N GLY A 265 25.28 15.90 3.38
CA GLY A 265 26.24 16.30 2.35
C GLY A 265 27.50 15.40 2.35
N PRO A 266 28.46 15.70 1.46
CA PRO A 266 29.71 14.96 1.34
C PRO A 266 30.48 14.87 2.67
N GLY A 267 31.13 13.74 2.91
CA GLY A 267 31.92 13.53 4.13
C GLY A 267 31.11 13.58 5.44
N GLY A 268 29.78 13.45 5.37
CA GLY A 268 28.90 13.55 6.55
C GLY A 268 28.54 14.98 6.94
N ALA A 269 28.79 15.97 6.07
CA ALA A 269 28.35 17.34 6.28
C ALA A 269 26.82 17.41 6.49
N ARG A 270 26.38 18.39 7.27
CA ARG A 270 24.95 18.65 7.52
C ARG A 270 24.57 19.95 6.83
N TRP A 271 23.83 19.85 5.75
CA TRP A 271 23.33 20.99 4.99
C TRP A 271 21.94 21.37 5.47
N ARG A 272 21.72 22.65 5.74
CA ARG A 272 20.46 23.18 6.27
C ARG A 272 19.72 23.91 5.16
N TYR A 273 18.54 23.40 4.82
CA TYR A 273 17.66 23.98 3.84
C TYR A 273 16.41 24.49 4.53
N ARG A 274 16.18 25.81 4.41
CA ARG A 274 15.01 26.49 4.97
C ARG A 274 13.94 26.60 3.90
N PHE A 275 12.83 25.92 4.12
CA PHE A 275 11.71 25.84 3.19
C PHE A 275 10.54 26.72 3.63
N GLY A 276 9.95 27.44 2.69
CA GLY A 276 8.70 28.18 2.86
C GLY A 276 7.60 27.62 1.97
N ALA A 277 6.33 27.93 2.28
CA ALA A 277 5.16 27.46 1.53
C ALA A 277 5.11 25.92 1.38
N GLN A 278 5.44 25.19 2.45
CA GLN A 278 5.28 23.75 2.52
C GLN A 278 3.91 23.38 3.13
N VAL A 279 3.53 22.12 3.02
CA VAL A 279 2.29 21.63 3.65
C VAL A 279 2.64 20.72 4.81
N LEU A 280 2.13 21.06 6.00
CA LEU A 280 2.26 20.26 7.21
C LEU A 280 1.05 19.35 7.35
N CYS A 281 1.30 18.09 7.70
CA CYS A 281 0.27 17.09 7.89
C CYS A 281 0.41 16.39 9.25
N SER A 282 -0.64 15.66 9.64
CA SER A 282 -0.56 14.60 10.63
C SER A 282 0.54 13.59 10.24
N PRO A 283 1.08 12.79 11.19
CA PRO A 283 2.15 11.87 10.86
C PRO A 283 1.66 10.79 9.88
N TYR A 284 2.48 10.55 8.86
CA TYR A 284 2.39 9.46 7.88
C TYR A 284 3.77 9.26 7.23
N GLY A 285 4.02 8.08 6.67
CA GLY A 285 5.26 7.75 6.00
C GLY A 285 6.43 7.56 6.97
N ASP A 286 7.46 6.90 6.45
CA ASP A 286 8.67 6.52 7.18
C ASP A 286 9.93 7.01 6.47
N PRO A 287 11.09 7.05 7.15
CA PRO A 287 12.37 7.27 6.49
C PRO A 287 12.56 6.33 5.28
N GLY A 288 12.86 6.93 4.13
CA GLY A 288 12.92 6.25 2.82
C GLY A 288 11.74 6.57 1.90
N ASP A 289 10.64 7.12 2.43
CA ASP A 289 9.50 7.55 1.60
C ASP A 289 9.69 8.91 0.93
N SER A 290 10.80 9.60 1.23
CA SER A 290 11.16 10.84 0.55
C SER A 290 11.09 10.70 -0.95
N GLY A 291 10.36 11.62 -1.59
CA GLY A 291 10.11 11.63 -3.01
C GLY A 291 8.82 10.94 -3.44
N ALA A 292 8.08 10.29 -2.55
CA ALA A 292 6.78 9.72 -2.89
C ALA A 292 5.76 10.80 -3.28
N ALA A 293 4.90 10.49 -4.25
CA ALA A 293 3.79 11.37 -4.60
C ALA A 293 2.76 11.41 -3.47
N ILE A 294 2.25 12.61 -3.18
CA ILE A 294 1.14 12.85 -2.28
C ILE A 294 -0.11 13.11 -3.10
N LEU A 295 -1.17 12.34 -2.83
CA LEU A 295 -2.43 12.42 -3.55
C LEU A 295 -3.57 12.81 -2.61
N ASN A 296 -4.53 13.56 -3.11
CA ASN A 296 -5.79 13.78 -2.41
C ASN A 296 -6.76 12.60 -2.60
N GLU A 297 -7.92 12.66 -1.94
CA GLU A 297 -8.99 11.64 -2.04
C GLU A 297 -9.55 11.43 -3.46
N ARG A 298 -9.35 12.38 -4.38
CA ARG A 298 -9.74 12.28 -5.79
C ARG A 298 -8.66 11.61 -6.65
N ARG A 299 -7.58 11.11 -6.03
CA ARG A 299 -6.36 10.61 -6.67
C ARG A 299 -5.63 11.65 -7.51
N GLN A 300 -5.82 12.93 -7.21
CA GLN A 300 -5.04 13.99 -7.84
C GLN A 300 -3.75 14.18 -7.06
N VAL A 301 -2.63 14.28 -7.75
CA VAL A 301 -1.35 14.62 -7.13
C VAL A 301 -1.41 16.08 -6.63
N ILE A 302 -1.04 16.29 -5.38
CA ILE A 302 -0.98 17.60 -4.74
C ILE A 302 0.42 17.98 -4.24
N GLY A 303 1.32 17.00 -4.12
CA GLY A 303 2.67 17.26 -3.64
C GLY A 303 3.63 16.09 -3.73
N LEU A 304 4.83 16.33 -3.21
CA LEU A 304 5.92 15.38 -3.12
C LEU A 304 6.38 15.30 -1.65
N HIS A 305 6.42 14.11 -1.05
CA HIS A 305 6.82 13.93 0.34
C HIS A 305 8.31 14.26 0.51
N ILE A 306 8.66 15.13 1.47
CA ILE A 306 10.05 15.60 1.65
C ILE A 306 10.64 15.27 3.02
N GLY A 307 9.81 14.87 3.98
CA GLY A 307 10.26 14.48 5.30
C GLY A 307 9.18 14.57 6.37
N GLY A 308 9.58 14.33 7.60
CA GLY A 308 8.67 14.31 8.74
C GLY A 308 9.37 13.93 10.03
N SER A 309 8.54 13.63 11.03
CA SER A 309 8.90 13.18 12.37
C SER A 309 7.83 12.20 12.85
N SER A 310 8.02 11.62 14.03
CA SER A 310 6.99 10.78 14.67
C SER A 310 5.66 11.49 14.96
N GLN A 311 5.60 12.82 14.79
CA GLN A 311 4.41 13.62 15.07
C GLN A 311 3.82 14.30 13.84
N ARG A 312 4.58 14.50 12.76
CA ARG A 312 4.18 15.33 11.63
C ARG A 312 4.87 14.89 10.36
N SER A 313 4.21 15.09 9.23
CA SER A 313 4.78 14.85 7.90
C SER A 313 4.66 16.10 7.05
N ILE A 314 5.58 16.26 6.11
CA ILE A 314 5.75 17.47 5.32
C ILE A 314 5.86 17.09 3.85
N PHE A 315 5.23 17.86 2.98
CA PHE A 315 5.39 17.72 1.55
C PHE A 315 5.53 19.08 0.85
N SER A 316 6.24 19.10 -0.28
CA SER A 316 6.30 20.26 -1.17
C SER A 316 5.10 20.24 -2.13
N PRO A 317 4.38 21.36 -2.32
CA PRO A 317 3.29 21.45 -3.29
C PRO A 317 3.74 21.10 -4.71
N ILE A 318 2.89 20.43 -5.48
CA ILE A 318 3.28 19.91 -6.80
C ILE A 318 3.38 20.98 -7.89
N ARG A 319 2.54 22.03 -7.81
CA ARG A 319 2.42 23.03 -8.87
C ARG A 319 3.75 23.74 -9.20
N PRO A 320 4.49 24.31 -8.23
CA PRO A 320 5.78 24.95 -8.52
C PRO A 320 6.76 24.00 -9.19
N ILE A 321 6.74 22.72 -8.81
CA ILE A 321 7.63 21.69 -9.35
C ILE A 321 7.32 21.43 -10.83
N PHE A 322 6.05 21.23 -11.16
CA PHE A 322 5.61 20.98 -12.54
C PHE A 322 5.85 22.19 -13.44
N ASP A 323 5.57 23.39 -12.93
CA ASP A 323 5.82 24.65 -13.66
C ASP A 323 7.31 24.89 -13.89
N TYR A 324 8.17 24.61 -12.92
CA TYR A 324 9.62 24.79 -13.09
C TYR A 324 10.20 23.80 -14.10
N PHE A 325 9.81 22.52 -14.01
CA PHE A 325 10.33 21.49 -14.91
C PHE A 325 9.62 21.44 -16.28
N GLN A 326 8.52 22.17 -16.46
CA GLN A 326 7.69 22.14 -17.67
C GLN A 326 7.21 20.72 -18.04
N VAL A 327 6.73 20.01 -17.02
CA VAL A 327 6.25 18.62 -17.14
C VAL A 327 4.80 18.48 -16.70
N ASP A 328 4.18 17.36 -17.10
CA ASP A 328 2.90 16.86 -16.61
C ASP A 328 3.00 15.36 -16.31
N LEU A 329 1.98 14.80 -15.66
CA LEU A 329 1.89 13.36 -15.41
C LEU A 329 1.95 12.58 -16.74
N ALA A 330 2.80 11.55 -16.77
CA ALA A 330 2.87 10.68 -17.92
C ALA A 330 1.65 9.74 -17.96
N SER A 331 1.01 9.64 -19.13
CA SER A 331 -0.01 8.62 -19.41
C SER A 331 0.51 7.66 -20.47
N ARG A 332 0.11 6.39 -20.38
CA ARG A 332 0.38 5.39 -21.43
C ARG A 332 -0.51 5.59 -22.67
N ASP A 333 -1.65 6.24 -22.52
CA ASP A 333 -2.63 6.45 -23.59
C ASP A 333 -2.45 7.79 -24.33
N GLY A 334 -1.41 8.56 -23.99
CA GLY A 334 -1.09 9.84 -24.65
C GLY A 334 -2.05 10.99 -24.31
N ALA A 335 -3.01 10.80 -23.40
CA ALA A 335 -3.86 11.87 -22.89
C ALA A 335 -3.14 12.63 -21.77
N HIS A 336 -3.11 13.96 -21.86
CA HIS A 336 -2.51 14.84 -20.86
C HIS A 336 -3.25 14.75 -19.52
N GLY A 337 -2.53 14.40 -18.45
CA GLY A 337 -2.97 14.64 -17.08
C GLY A 337 -2.78 16.11 -16.67
N ALA A 338 -3.29 17.06 -17.47
CA ALA A 338 -3.25 18.49 -17.15
C ALA A 338 -4.12 18.80 -15.91
N ALA A 339 -3.81 19.89 -15.20
CA ALA A 339 -4.66 20.37 -14.10
C ALA A 339 -6.12 20.53 -14.59
N PRO A 340 -7.11 19.81 -14.02
CA PRO A 340 -8.47 19.91 -14.50
C PRO A 340 -9.03 21.30 -14.20
N ALA A 341 -9.70 21.90 -15.19
CA ALA A 341 -10.57 23.05 -14.94
C ALA A 341 -11.60 22.66 -13.87
N ALA A 342 -11.94 23.60 -12.97
CA ALA A 342 -12.87 23.37 -11.87
C ALA A 342 -14.27 22.95 -12.38
N THR A 343 -14.46 21.65 -12.57
CA THR A 343 -15.76 21.02 -12.84
C THR A 343 -16.39 20.62 -11.50
N PRO A 344 -17.70 20.85 -11.30
CA PRO A 344 -18.41 20.37 -10.11
C PRO A 344 -18.33 18.84 -10.00
N PRO A 345 -18.44 18.28 -8.78
CA PRO A 345 -18.17 16.88 -8.51
C PRO A 345 -19.10 15.98 -9.33
N VAL A 346 -18.54 15.32 -10.34
CA VAL A 346 -19.13 14.12 -10.91
C VAL A 346 -18.94 13.04 -9.86
N ALA A 347 -20.06 12.47 -9.39
CA ALA A 347 -20.06 11.36 -8.45
C ALA A 347 -19.09 10.27 -8.94
N PRO A 348 -18.25 9.71 -8.05
CA PRO A 348 -17.31 8.67 -8.45
C PRO A 348 -18.07 7.52 -9.11
N ALA A 349 -17.55 7.05 -10.24
CA ALA A 349 -18.01 5.82 -10.87
C ALA A 349 -18.02 4.67 -9.84
N PRO A 350 -19.03 3.78 -9.90
CA PRO A 350 -19.21 2.73 -8.91
C PRO A 350 -18.00 1.81 -8.82
N VAL A 351 -17.73 1.35 -7.60
CA VAL A 351 -16.79 0.26 -7.34
C VAL A 351 -17.41 -1.02 -7.89
N ALA A 352 -16.77 -1.67 -8.86
CA ALA A 352 -16.84 -3.12 -9.01
C ALA A 352 -15.88 -3.69 -7.95
N ASP A 353 -16.21 -4.58 -7.02
CA ASP A 353 -17.23 -5.63 -6.94
C ASP A 353 -17.73 -5.79 -5.49
N GLY A 354 -18.98 -6.24 -5.33
CA GLY A 354 -19.69 -6.39 -4.05
C GLY A 354 -19.23 -7.56 -3.17
N THR A 355 -17.94 -7.60 -2.84
CA THR A 355 -17.34 -8.53 -1.88
C THR A 355 -16.78 -7.74 -0.70
N TYR A 356 -17.49 -7.71 0.41
CA TYR A 356 -17.13 -7.00 1.63
C TYR A 356 -16.41 -7.90 2.64
N ALA A 357 -16.78 -9.18 2.72
CA ALA A 357 -16.27 -10.16 3.68
C ALA A 357 -14.90 -10.73 3.25
N THR A 358 -13.91 -9.85 3.16
CA THR A 358 -12.54 -10.22 2.79
C THR A 358 -11.90 -11.24 3.74
N ALA A 359 -10.87 -11.96 3.27
CA ALA A 359 -10.07 -12.85 4.10
C ALA A 359 -9.45 -12.13 5.33
N ALA A 360 -9.21 -10.82 5.22
CA ALA A 360 -8.73 -10.00 6.32
C ALA A 360 -9.79 -9.82 7.42
N LEU A 361 -11.06 -9.62 7.05
CA LEU A 361 -12.15 -9.43 8.01
C LEU A 361 -12.59 -10.74 8.67
N THR A 362 -12.56 -11.84 7.91
CA THR A 362 -12.98 -13.18 8.39
C THR A 362 -11.87 -13.90 9.17
N GLY A 363 -10.61 -13.52 8.98
CA GLY A 363 -9.49 -13.91 9.82
C GLY A 363 -9.48 -13.19 11.17
N LEU A 364 -8.94 -13.83 12.22
CA LEU A 364 -8.76 -13.19 13.52
C LEU A 364 -7.68 -12.11 13.43
N HIS A 365 -8.02 -10.86 13.74
CA HIS A 365 -7.11 -9.72 13.64
C HIS A 365 -7.36 -8.69 14.75
N SER A 366 -6.42 -7.75 14.90
CA SER A 366 -6.49 -6.65 15.86
C SER A 366 -5.70 -5.44 15.33
N VAL A 367 -5.83 -4.29 15.98
CA VAL A 367 -5.08 -3.07 15.66
C VAL A 367 -4.53 -2.43 16.93
N PHE A 368 -3.32 -1.88 16.88
CA PHE A 368 -2.65 -1.24 18.03
C PHE A 368 -2.57 -2.12 19.29
N GLY A 369 -2.52 -3.45 19.12
CA GLY A 369 -2.54 -4.39 20.25
C GLY A 369 -3.87 -4.43 21.02
N SER A 370 -4.98 -4.12 20.35
CA SER A 370 -6.34 -4.25 20.88
C SER A 370 -6.75 -5.70 21.13
N VAL A 371 -7.93 -5.88 21.72
CA VAL A 371 -8.64 -7.16 21.66
C VAL A 371 -8.78 -7.63 20.21
N PRO A 372 -8.66 -8.93 19.92
CA PRO A 372 -8.82 -9.46 18.57
C PRO A 372 -10.29 -9.73 18.24
N TRP A 373 -10.64 -9.61 16.96
CA TRP A 373 -11.98 -9.90 16.43
C TRP A 373 -11.92 -10.52 15.03
N ARG A 374 -13.05 -11.05 14.59
CA ARG A 374 -13.29 -11.51 13.21
C ARG A 374 -14.77 -11.47 12.85
N LEU A 375 -15.07 -11.28 11.58
CA LEU A 375 -16.41 -11.43 11.04
C LEU A 375 -16.73 -12.91 10.81
N THR A 376 -17.92 -13.33 11.23
CA THR A 376 -18.44 -14.70 11.07
C THR A 376 -19.84 -14.65 10.45
N ALA A 377 -20.35 -15.80 10.03
CA ALA A 377 -21.72 -15.93 9.53
C ALA A 377 -22.79 -15.47 10.55
N SER A 378 -22.48 -15.51 11.84
CA SER A 378 -23.38 -15.10 12.93
C SER A 378 -23.21 -13.65 13.37
N GLY A 379 -22.20 -12.93 12.87
CA GLY A 379 -21.85 -11.57 13.27
C GLY A 379 -20.36 -11.42 13.62
N LEU A 380 -20.00 -10.30 14.24
CA LEU A 380 -18.64 -10.02 14.69
C LEU A 380 -18.34 -10.74 16.01
N GLU A 381 -17.39 -11.68 15.94
CA GLU A 381 -16.85 -12.39 17.10
C GLU A 381 -15.72 -11.59 17.72
N VAL A 382 -15.81 -11.33 19.02
CA VAL A 382 -14.77 -10.64 19.82
C VAL A 382 -14.46 -11.52 21.01
N GLU A 383 -13.18 -11.87 21.20
CA GLU A 383 -12.74 -12.75 22.31
C GLU A 383 -13.51 -14.09 22.36
N GLY A 384 -13.88 -14.64 21.20
CA GLY A 384 -14.57 -15.93 21.09
C GLY A 384 -16.09 -15.88 21.28
N ALA A 385 -16.70 -14.69 21.38
CA ALA A 385 -18.15 -14.55 21.52
C ALA A 385 -18.73 -13.52 20.54
N VAL A 386 -19.93 -13.83 20.01
CA VAL A 386 -20.75 -12.90 19.22
C VAL A 386 -21.86 -12.37 20.11
N ASN A 387 -21.66 -11.19 20.69
CA ASN A 387 -22.58 -10.60 21.66
C ASN A 387 -23.42 -9.49 21.02
N GLY A 388 -24.75 -9.62 21.13
CA GLY A 388 -25.72 -8.57 20.80
C GLY A 388 -26.33 -7.93 22.05
N THR A 389 -27.42 -7.17 21.92
CA THR A 389 -28.15 -6.67 23.08
C THR A 389 -28.86 -7.80 23.85
N PRO A 390 -28.96 -7.70 25.19
CA PRO A 390 -29.68 -8.70 25.98
C PRO A 390 -31.19 -8.64 25.71
N GLY A 391 -31.82 -9.80 25.69
CA GLY A 391 -33.28 -9.92 25.52
C GLY A 391 -33.74 -9.88 24.06
N ALA A 392 -35.02 -9.52 23.89
CA ALA A 392 -35.68 -9.48 22.58
C ALA A 392 -35.24 -8.25 21.76
N LEU A 393 -35.08 -8.43 20.45
CA LEU A 393 -34.72 -7.36 19.53
C LEU A 393 -35.87 -6.35 19.42
N GLN A 394 -35.60 -5.08 19.71
CA GLN A 394 -36.60 -4.00 19.59
C GLN A 394 -36.12 -2.87 18.67
N THR A 395 -34.92 -2.33 18.91
CA THR A 395 -34.39 -1.16 18.18
C THR A 395 -34.11 -1.46 16.71
N VAL A 396 -33.34 -2.52 16.41
CA VAL A 396 -32.99 -2.89 15.04
C VAL A 396 -34.24 -3.21 14.19
N PRO A 397 -35.20 -4.04 14.66
CA PRO A 397 -36.44 -4.26 13.93
C PRO A 397 -37.21 -2.97 13.64
N ARG A 398 -37.36 -2.07 14.64
CA ARG A 398 -38.05 -0.80 14.47
C ARG A 398 -37.37 0.09 13.43
N VAL A 399 -36.04 0.25 13.53
CA VAL A 399 -35.24 1.03 12.56
C VAL A 399 -35.39 0.45 11.17
N TRP A 400 -35.29 -0.87 11.01
CA TRP A 400 -35.41 -1.52 9.72
C TRP A 400 -36.81 -1.37 9.11
N GLN A 401 -37.86 -1.56 9.90
CA GLN A 401 -39.23 -1.40 9.44
C GLN A 401 -39.53 0.04 9.01
N GLN A 402 -39.03 1.02 9.76
CA GLN A 402 -39.33 2.43 9.51
C GLN A 402 -38.46 3.04 8.40
N PHE A 403 -37.19 2.66 8.31
CA PHE A 403 -36.20 3.32 7.45
C PHE A 403 -35.52 2.39 6.45
N GLY A 404 -35.91 1.11 6.38
CA GLY A 404 -35.33 0.10 5.48
C GLY A 404 -35.23 0.52 4.02
N PRO A 405 -36.25 1.19 3.41
CA PRO A 405 -36.13 1.71 2.05
C PRO A 405 -34.98 2.72 1.88
N ALA A 406 -34.83 3.68 2.79
CA ALA A 406 -33.77 4.67 2.75
C ALA A 406 -32.38 4.05 2.99
N ILE A 407 -32.28 3.09 3.93
CA ILE A 407 -31.05 2.34 4.19
C ILE A 407 -30.63 1.55 2.95
N ARG A 408 -31.54 0.82 2.30
CA ARG A 408 -31.25 0.07 1.07
C ARG A 408 -30.80 0.99 -0.06
N GLN A 409 -31.43 2.15 -0.20
CA GLN A 409 -31.04 3.12 -1.21
C GLN A 409 -29.62 3.63 -0.96
N ALA A 410 -29.30 4.06 0.27
CA ALA A 410 -27.99 4.59 0.60
C ALA A 410 -26.88 3.51 0.54
N ALA A 411 -27.17 2.29 1.00
CA ALA A 411 -26.25 1.15 0.91
C ALA A 411 -25.85 0.89 -0.55
N ARG A 412 -26.82 0.89 -1.47
CA ARG A 412 -26.57 0.75 -2.91
C ARG A 412 -25.84 1.94 -3.50
N GLU A 413 -26.28 3.16 -3.17
CA GLU A 413 -25.72 4.40 -3.70
C GLU A 413 -24.22 4.52 -3.40
N PHE A 414 -23.81 4.18 -2.17
CA PHE A 414 -22.42 4.35 -1.73
C PHE A 414 -21.64 3.03 -1.66
N SER A 415 -22.26 1.89 -1.98
CA SER A 415 -21.68 0.56 -1.83
C SER A 415 -21.16 0.32 -0.40
N VAL A 416 -22.01 0.57 0.60
CA VAL A 416 -21.69 0.40 2.04
C VAL A 416 -22.59 -0.70 2.62
N PRO A 417 -22.04 -1.70 3.35
CA PRO A 417 -22.82 -2.74 4.00
C PRO A 417 -23.93 -2.19 4.89
N ALA A 418 -25.16 -2.69 4.68
CA ALA A 418 -26.34 -2.21 5.41
C ALA A 418 -26.20 -2.32 6.94
N GLU A 419 -25.48 -3.33 7.44
CA GLU A 419 -25.23 -3.53 8.87
C GLU A 419 -24.46 -2.36 9.50
N LEU A 420 -23.51 -1.77 8.77
CA LEU A 420 -22.74 -0.63 9.27
C LEU A 420 -23.61 0.62 9.40
N ILE A 421 -24.51 0.84 8.43
CA ILE A 421 -25.45 1.97 8.44
C ILE A 421 -26.41 1.85 9.63
N ILE A 422 -27.01 0.66 9.82
CA ILE A 422 -27.95 0.40 10.90
C ILE A 422 -27.25 0.48 12.27
N ALA A 423 -26.07 -0.13 12.41
CA ALA A 423 -25.31 -0.10 13.66
C ALA A 423 -24.92 1.34 14.04
N CYS A 424 -24.47 2.14 13.08
CA CYS A 424 -24.15 3.55 13.29
C CYS A 424 -25.39 4.35 13.72
N LEU A 425 -26.49 4.24 12.98
CA LEU A 425 -27.76 4.91 13.29
C LEU A 425 -28.28 4.55 14.70
N CYS A 426 -28.23 3.27 15.09
CA CYS A 426 -28.60 2.81 16.42
C CYS A 426 -27.67 3.35 17.51
N THR A 427 -26.37 3.45 17.23
CA THR A 427 -25.36 3.93 18.18
C THR A 427 -25.46 5.43 18.43
N GLU A 428 -25.70 6.21 17.38
CA GLU A 428 -25.69 7.67 17.45
C GLU A 428 -26.97 8.26 18.04
N SER A 429 -28.13 7.72 17.70
CA SER A 429 -29.41 8.30 18.15
C SER A 429 -30.51 7.29 18.48
N GLY A 430 -30.27 5.99 18.27
CA GLY A 430 -31.35 5.00 18.31
C GLY A 430 -32.39 5.18 17.19
N GLY A 431 -32.06 5.94 16.15
CA GLY A 431 -32.95 6.27 15.03
C GLY A 431 -33.91 7.41 15.32
N ASN A 432 -33.51 8.41 16.11
CA ASN A 432 -34.30 9.60 16.36
C ASN A 432 -34.02 10.68 15.29
N PRO A 433 -34.97 11.01 14.40
CA PRO A 433 -34.76 12.01 13.35
C PRO A 433 -34.52 13.43 13.88
N ALA A 434 -35.04 13.73 15.06
CA ALA A 434 -34.92 15.04 15.69
C ALA A 434 -33.65 15.20 16.53
N ALA A 435 -32.75 14.22 16.51
CA ALA A 435 -31.53 14.28 17.32
C ALA A 435 -30.62 15.41 16.84
N THR A 436 -30.13 16.22 17.77
CA THR A 436 -29.17 17.29 17.52
C THR A 436 -28.21 17.39 18.70
N ARG A 437 -26.94 17.67 18.42
CA ARG A 437 -25.93 17.93 19.45
C ARG A 437 -25.06 19.11 19.04
N GLU A 438 -24.86 20.02 19.97
CA GLU A 438 -23.98 21.18 19.80
C GLU A 438 -22.70 20.92 20.60
N GLU A 439 -21.56 21.21 19.97
CA GLU A 439 -20.23 21.06 20.56
C GLU A 439 -19.79 22.38 21.22
N PRO A 440 -18.86 22.34 22.19
CA PRO A 440 -18.31 23.55 22.78
C PRO A 440 -17.79 24.53 21.72
N GLY A 441 -18.20 25.80 21.83
CA GLY A 441 -17.85 26.86 20.88
C GLY A 441 -18.80 26.98 19.68
N TYR A 442 -19.94 26.28 19.69
CA TYR A 442 -21.01 26.52 18.72
C TYR A 442 -21.61 27.93 18.89
N VAL A 443 -21.80 28.64 17.76
CA VAL A 443 -22.40 29.98 17.70
C VAL A 443 -23.69 29.94 16.90
N ASN A 444 -23.59 29.55 15.63
CA ASN A 444 -24.73 29.27 14.74
C ASN A 444 -24.31 28.32 13.60
N ASP A 445 -25.28 27.73 12.89
CA ASP A 445 -25.04 26.75 11.80
C ASP A 445 -24.17 27.30 10.67
N ARG A 446 -24.24 28.62 10.40
CA ARG A 446 -23.52 29.25 9.29
C ARG A 446 -22.05 29.48 9.65
N GLU A 447 -21.78 30.01 10.83
CA GLU A 447 -20.44 30.35 11.30
C GLU A 447 -19.68 29.13 11.84
N THR A 448 -20.40 28.18 12.43
CA THR A 448 -19.81 27.01 13.09
C THR A 448 -20.44 25.68 12.63
N PRO A 449 -20.49 25.39 11.32
CA PRO A 449 -21.08 24.15 10.79
C PRO A 449 -20.36 22.88 11.25
N SER A 450 -19.12 22.99 11.73
CA SER A 450 -18.33 21.90 12.31
C SER A 450 -18.58 21.66 13.80
N ARG A 451 -19.49 22.42 14.42
CA ARG A 451 -19.81 22.34 15.87
C ARG A 451 -21.24 21.92 16.15
N VAL A 452 -21.98 21.45 15.15
CA VAL A 452 -23.34 20.94 15.30
C VAL A 452 -23.53 19.69 14.47
N SER A 453 -23.99 18.62 15.11
CA SER A 453 -24.47 17.41 14.46
C SER A 453 -25.99 17.30 14.53
N ALA A 454 -26.59 16.76 13.47
CA ALA A 454 -28.04 16.66 13.34
C ALA A 454 -28.50 15.36 12.66
N GLY A 455 -29.74 14.99 12.94
CA GLY A 455 -30.40 13.82 12.38
C GLY A 455 -29.99 12.51 13.05
N MET A 456 -30.51 11.41 12.49
CA MET A 456 -30.41 10.07 13.06
C MET A 456 -28.98 9.55 13.17
N LEU A 457 -28.10 10.00 12.28
CA LEU A 457 -26.69 9.60 12.27
C LEU A 457 -25.76 10.60 12.93
N GLN A 458 -26.31 11.66 13.54
CA GLN A 458 -25.53 12.71 14.23
C GLN A 458 -24.33 13.19 13.41
N THR A 459 -24.52 13.39 12.09
CA THR A 459 -23.48 13.88 11.20
C THR A 459 -23.34 15.40 11.37
N LEU A 460 -22.10 15.92 11.45
CA LEU A 460 -21.86 17.36 11.47
C LEU A 460 -22.33 18.00 10.15
N ILE A 461 -22.81 19.25 10.19
CA ILE A 461 -23.16 19.98 8.96
C ILE A 461 -21.95 20.07 8.02
N SER A 462 -20.76 20.39 8.55
CA SER A 462 -19.52 20.42 7.74
C SER A 462 -19.20 19.07 7.11
N THR A 463 -19.27 17.99 7.90
CA THR A 463 -18.99 16.63 7.42
C THR A 463 -19.98 16.19 6.36
N ALA A 464 -21.26 16.52 6.49
CA ALA A 464 -22.27 16.19 5.49
C ALA A 464 -22.03 16.92 4.16
N ARG A 465 -21.71 18.22 4.23
CA ARG A 465 -21.35 19.03 3.05
C ARG A 465 -20.16 18.43 2.33
N GLU A 466 -19.13 18.07 3.09
CA GLU A 466 -17.90 17.52 2.57
C GLU A 466 -18.10 16.13 1.96
N ALA A 467 -18.75 15.21 2.67
CA ALA A 467 -18.99 13.84 2.22
C ALA A 467 -19.87 13.75 0.97
N LEU A 468 -20.79 14.71 0.78
CA LEU A 468 -21.68 14.76 -0.38
C LEU A 468 -21.26 15.77 -1.45
N GLY A 469 -20.22 16.57 -1.20
CA GLY A 469 -19.78 17.63 -2.11
C GLY A 469 -20.82 18.74 -2.33
N ASP A 470 -21.69 18.99 -1.35
CA ASP A 470 -22.81 19.95 -1.46
C ASP A 470 -22.78 20.95 -0.30
N THR A 471 -22.39 22.20 -0.60
CA THR A 471 -22.28 23.28 0.40
C THR A 471 -23.62 23.84 0.87
N ALA A 472 -24.72 23.53 0.18
CA ALA A 472 -26.05 24.02 0.53
C ALA A 472 -26.70 23.23 1.67
N ILE A 473 -26.14 22.06 2.04
CA ILE A 473 -26.65 21.24 3.13
C ILE A 473 -26.66 22.05 4.44
N ASP A 474 -27.80 22.03 5.12
CA ASP A 474 -28.01 22.67 6.41
C ASP A 474 -28.64 21.71 7.43
N ARG A 475 -28.88 22.21 8.65
CA ARG A 475 -29.48 21.41 9.73
C ARG A 475 -30.85 20.88 9.35
N SER A 476 -31.68 21.68 8.69
CA SER A 476 -33.06 21.28 8.32
C SER A 476 -33.06 20.13 7.32
N TRP A 477 -32.09 20.14 6.39
CA TRP A 477 -31.86 19.06 5.44
C TRP A 477 -31.43 17.77 6.15
N LEU A 478 -30.54 17.86 7.14
CA LEU A 478 -30.05 16.70 7.92
C LEU A 478 -31.11 16.10 8.87
N LEU A 479 -32.11 16.86 9.29
CA LEU A 479 -33.21 16.35 10.11
C LEU A 479 -34.19 15.46 9.33
N GLN A 480 -34.14 15.49 7.99
CA GLN A 480 -34.93 14.58 7.16
C GLN A 480 -34.32 13.17 7.20
N PRO A 481 -35.09 12.11 7.54
CA PRO A 481 -34.54 10.77 7.74
C PRO A 481 -33.69 10.23 6.59
N GLN A 482 -34.18 10.35 5.35
CA GLN A 482 -33.49 9.86 4.15
C GLN A 482 -32.17 10.60 3.92
N ASN A 483 -32.16 11.91 4.14
CA ASN A 483 -30.98 12.76 3.97
C ASN A 483 -29.92 12.48 5.04
N SER A 484 -30.33 12.31 6.29
CA SER A 484 -29.44 11.91 7.39
C SER A 484 -28.76 10.57 7.08
N ILE A 485 -29.54 9.58 6.63
CA ILE A 485 -29.03 8.26 6.22
C ILE A 485 -28.04 8.39 5.08
N ARG A 486 -28.38 9.18 4.06
CA ARG A 486 -27.51 9.42 2.91
C ARG A 486 -26.19 10.06 3.31
N ALA A 487 -26.20 11.14 4.10
CA ALA A 487 -25.00 11.84 4.54
C ALA A 487 -24.10 10.99 5.45
N GLY A 488 -24.67 10.30 6.45
CA GLY A 488 -23.89 9.42 7.32
C GLY A 488 -23.29 8.24 6.55
N THR A 489 -24.01 7.69 5.58
CA THR A 489 -23.50 6.61 4.72
C THR A 489 -22.37 7.09 3.80
N ALA A 490 -22.50 8.28 3.22
CA ALA A 490 -21.43 8.90 2.43
C ALA A 490 -20.16 9.11 3.27
N TYR A 491 -20.31 9.48 4.54
CA TYR A 491 -19.17 9.63 5.46
C TYR A 491 -18.50 8.29 5.77
N ILE A 492 -19.28 7.22 6.04
CA ILE A 492 -18.73 5.85 6.18
C ILE A 492 -17.97 5.44 4.91
N LYS A 493 -18.54 5.70 3.72
CA LYS A 493 -17.90 5.43 2.43
C LYS A 493 -16.58 6.14 2.29
N ARG A 494 -16.52 7.43 2.64
CA ARG A 494 -15.29 8.22 2.57
C ARG A 494 -14.19 7.65 3.45
N GLN A 495 -14.56 7.12 4.62
CA GLN A 495 -13.63 6.46 5.55
C GLN A 495 -13.28 5.02 5.15
N GLN A 496 -13.74 4.49 4.01
CA GLN A 496 -13.48 3.10 3.61
C GLN A 496 -11.98 2.78 3.48
N PHE A 497 -11.14 3.75 3.12
CA PHE A 497 -9.73 3.50 2.86
C PHE A 497 -8.94 3.24 4.15
N ILE A 498 -9.35 3.87 5.25
CA ILE A 498 -8.78 3.66 6.59
C ILE A 498 -9.47 2.52 7.34
N THR A 499 -10.78 2.34 7.15
CA THR A 499 -11.56 1.35 7.90
C THR A 499 -11.67 0.01 7.21
N ARG A 500 -11.59 -0.03 5.88
CA ARG A 500 -11.87 -1.22 5.04
C ARG A 500 -13.20 -1.89 5.40
N TYR A 501 -14.20 -1.12 5.82
CA TYR A 501 -15.49 -1.58 6.34
C TYR A 501 -15.41 -2.51 7.57
N ASP A 502 -14.26 -2.55 8.24
CA ASP A 502 -14.04 -3.29 9.48
C ASP A 502 -14.87 -2.68 10.63
N PRO A 503 -15.86 -3.38 11.22
CA PRO A 503 -16.88 -2.74 12.05
C PRO A 503 -16.33 -1.96 13.27
N PRO A 504 -15.36 -2.44 14.07
CA PRO A 504 -14.75 -1.64 15.13
C PRO A 504 -14.01 -0.40 14.62
N LYS A 505 -13.36 -0.47 13.45
CA LYS A 505 -12.69 0.69 12.84
C LYS A 505 -13.69 1.72 12.35
N VAL A 506 -14.79 1.27 11.73
CA VAL A 506 -15.90 2.14 11.32
C VAL A 506 -16.51 2.85 12.53
N ALA A 507 -16.78 2.12 13.61
CA ALA A 507 -17.31 2.71 14.84
C ALA A 507 -16.40 3.83 15.38
N CYS A 508 -15.10 3.56 15.53
CA CYS A 508 -14.15 4.54 16.05
C CYS A 508 -13.91 5.70 15.08
N ALA A 509 -13.78 5.44 13.78
CA ALA A 509 -13.55 6.46 12.77
C ALA A 509 -14.74 7.40 12.62
N TYR A 510 -15.96 6.87 12.61
CA TYR A 510 -17.17 7.69 12.52
C TYR A 510 -17.27 8.63 13.73
N ASN A 511 -16.96 8.11 14.92
CA ASN A 511 -17.07 8.85 16.18
C ASN A 511 -15.92 9.86 16.43
N ALA A 512 -14.70 9.56 16.00
CA ALA A 512 -13.51 10.35 16.31
C ALA A 512 -12.86 11.02 15.09
N GLY A 513 -13.43 10.89 13.90
CA GLY A 513 -12.90 11.43 12.65
C GLY A 513 -11.88 10.53 11.94
N GLY A 514 -11.43 9.44 12.57
CA GLY A 514 -10.45 8.52 12.00
C GLY A 514 -10.02 7.40 12.95
N VAL A 515 -9.08 6.58 12.50
CA VAL A 515 -8.52 5.47 13.30
C VAL A 515 -7.20 5.91 13.91
N TYR A 516 -7.21 6.28 15.19
CA TYR A 516 -6.03 6.76 15.91
C TYR A 516 -5.74 5.87 17.12
N GLU A 517 -4.48 5.68 17.48
CA GLU A 517 -4.14 4.93 18.69
C GLU A 517 -4.63 5.66 19.97
N ASN A 518 -5.16 4.89 20.93
CA ASN A 518 -5.50 5.34 22.26
C ASN A 518 -5.21 4.25 23.30
N ARG A 519 -4.16 4.44 24.10
CA ARG A 519 -3.68 3.46 25.09
C ARG A 519 -4.40 3.51 26.44
N GLY A 520 -5.60 4.09 26.50
CA GLY A 520 -6.39 4.11 27.74
C GLY A 520 -6.64 2.71 28.28
N ILE A 521 -6.50 2.52 29.61
CA ILE A 521 -6.66 1.20 30.24
C ILE A 521 -8.07 0.64 30.07
N ASN A 522 -9.08 1.53 30.05
CA ASN A 522 -10.49 1.19 29.87
C ASN A 522 -10.93 1.15 28.40
N ASN A 523 -9.99 1.29 27.46
CA ASN A 523 -10.23 1.17 26.03
C ASN A 523 -9.59 -0.10 25.50
N ARG A 524 -10.40 -1.16 25.39
CA ARG A 524 -9.97 -2.46 24.89
C ARG A 524 -9.70 -2.48 23.38
N TRP A 525 -10.30 -1.53 22.65
CA TRP A 525 -10.16 -1.39 21.20
C TRP A 525 -8.89 -0.67 20.77
N LYS A 526 -8.20 0.00 21.72
CA LYS A 526 -6.97 0.78 21.48
C LYS A 526 -7.07 1.83 20.37
N MET A 527 -8.28 2.14 19.93
CA MET A 527 -8.61 3.15 18.94
C MET A 527 -9.34 4.32 19.62
N ARG A 528 -9.00 5.56 19.27
CA ARG A 528 -9.62 6.77 19.81
C ARG A 528 -11.11 6.77 19.50
N GLN A 529 -11.88 7.09 20.52
CA GLN A 529 -13.33 7.25 20.50
C GLN A 529 -13.70 8.14 21.70
N TYR A 530 -14.87 8.77 21.65
CA TYR A 530 -15.39 9.67 22.65
C TYR A 530 -16.47 8.99 23.50
N PRO A 531 -16.40 9.09 24.84
CA PRO A 531 -15.37 9.78 25.63
C PRO A 531 -13.98 9.13 25.55
N ILE A 532 -12.92 9.97 25.52
CA ILE A 532 -11.53 9.52 25.37
C ILE A 532 -11.15 8.55 26.50
N GLY A 533 -10.44 7.47 26.14
CA GLY A 533 -9.96 6.47 27.09
C GLY A 533 -10.97 5.38 27.43
N SER A 534 -12.16 5.39 26.82
CA SER A 534 -13.19 4.37 27.00
C SER A 534 -13.40 3.53 25.72
N GLY A 535 -13.71 2.24 25.89
CA GLY A 535 -14.14 1.35 24.80
C GLY A 535 -15.64 1.38 24.46
N LYS A 536 -16.44 2.13 25.24
CA LYS A 536 -17.91 1.99 25.30
C LYS A 536 -18.64 2.31 24.00
N HIS A 537 -18.12 3.23 23.19
CA HIS A 537 -18.79 3.59 21.94
C HIS A 537 -18.76 2.42 20.95
N ALA A 538 -17.56 1.89 20.67
CA ALA A 538 -17.37 0.71 19.84
C ALA A 538 -18.07 -0.52 20.42
N ASP A 539 -18.07 -0.72 21.75
CA ASP A 539 -18.81 -1.83 22.37
C ASP A 539 -20.31 -1.78 22.03
N ARG A 540 -20.95 -0.61 22.14
CA ARG A 540 -22.36 -0.44 21.77
C ARG A 540 -22.58 -0.64 20.27
N PHE A 541 -21.69 -0.11 19.44
CA PHE A 541 -21.77 -0.29 17.99
C PHE A 541 -21.73 -1.77 17.61
N ILE A 542 -20.79 -2.54 18.17
CA ILE A 542 -20.68 -3.98 17.88
C ILE A 542 -21.91 -4.75 18.36
N MET A 543 -22.48 -4.40 19.51
CA MET A 543 -23.74 -5.02 19.95
C MET A 543 -24.87 -4.78 18.94
N TRP A 544 -25.02 -3.55 18.44
CA TRP A 544 -26.02 -3.24 17.41
C TRP A 544 -25.74 -3.95 16.10
N PHE A 545 -24.48 -3.98 15.66
CA PHE A 545 -24.05 -4.71 14.46
C PHE A 545 -24.45 -6.19 14.53
N ASN A 546 -24.17 -6.84 15.66
CA ASN A 546 -24.54 -8.23 15.90
C ASN A 546 -26.06 -8.44 15.98
N ASP A 547 -26.81 -7.46 16.48
CA ASP A 547 -28.27 -7.50 16.45
C ASP A 547 -28.85 -7.39 15.03
N VAL A 548 -28.16 -6.72 14.10
CA VAL A 548 -28.53 -6.73 12.68
C VAL A 548 -28.42 -8.15 12.12
N PHE A 549 -27.31 -8.85 12.38
CA PHE A 549 -27.16 -10.25 11.99
C PHE A 549 -28.25 -11.15 12.58
N ARG A 550 -28.53 -11.02 13.89
CA ARG A 550 -29.59 -11.76 14.57
C ARG A 550 -30.97 -11.49 13.99
N TYR A 551 -31.23 -10.26 13.56
CA TYR A 551 -32.51 -9.88 12.96
C TYR A 551 -32.63 -10.36 11.51
N PHE A 552 -31.60 -10.19 10.70
CA PHE A 552 -31.59 -10.65 9.31
C PHE A 552 -31.74 -12.17 9.20
N ALA A 553 -31.18 -12.93 10.14
CA ALA A 553 -31.42 -14.38 10.25
C ALA A 553 -32.89 -14.78 10.46
N GLN A 554 -33.76 -13.85 10.88
CA GLN A 554 -35.20 -14.07 11.06
C GLN A 554 -36.03 -13.61 9.86
N LEU A 555 -35.42 -12.93 8.88
CA LEU A 555 -36.11 -12.41 7.71
C LEU A 555 -36.00 -13.37 6.51
N PRO A 556 -36.98 -13.37 5.60
CA PRO A 556 -36.84 -14.04 4.31
C PRO A 556 -35.63 -13.49 3.54
N ALA A 557 -34.89 -14.36 2.84
CA ALA A 557 -33.69 -13.97 2.06
C ALA A 557 -33.96 -12.82 1.07
N SER A 558 -35.15 -12.78 0.46
CA SER A 558 -35.57 -11.71 -0.47
C SER A 558 -35.68 -10.33 0.17
N SER A 559 -35.74 -10.25 1.50
CA SER A 559 -35.84 -9.01 2.27
C SER A 559 -34.48 -8.49 2.73
N ILE A 560 -33.41 -9.26 2.55
CA ILE A 560 -32.04 -8.92 2.95
C ILE A 560 -31.35 -8.16 1.80
N PRO A 561 -30.65 -7.04 2.06
CA PRO A 561 -29.92 -6.33 1.02
C PRO A 561 -28.80 -7.18 0.42
N ALA A 562 -28.62 -7.11 -0.90
CA ALA A 562 -27.45 -7.70 -1.55
C ALA A 562 -26.15 -7.04 -1.04
N ASP A 563 -26.19 -5.72 -0.80
CA ASP A 563 -25.08 -4.94 -0.21
C ASP A 563 -25.04 -5.12 1.32
N SER A 564 -24.82 -6.36 1.78
CA SER A 564 -24.74 -6.69 3.21
C SER A 564 -23.74 -7.80 3.50
N PHE A 565 -23.09 -7.72 4.66
CA PHE A 565 -22.20 -8.78 5.13
C PHE A 565 -22.97 -10.09 5.38
N PHE A 566 -24.19 -10.00 5.88
CA PHE A 566 -25.02 -11.17 6.17
C PHE A 566 -25.33 -11.94 4.89
N ALA A 567 -25.73 -11.26 3.82
CA ALA A 567 -26.01 -11.91 2.53
C ALA A 567 -24.75 -12.61 2.01
N GLU A 568 -23.62 -11.92 1.96
CA GLU A 568 -22.36 -12.48 1.46
C GLU A 568 -21.88 -13.71 2.26
N MET A 569 -22.16 -13.74 3.57
CA MET A 569 -21.72 -14.82 4.44
C MET A 569 -22.71 -15.99 4.55
N ASN A 570 -23.97 -15.82 4.12
CA ASN A 570 -25.04 -16.79 4.40
C ASN A 570 -25.97 -17.15 3.22
N LEU A 571 -26.00 -16.35 2.15
CA LEU A 571 -26.91 -16.50 1.00
C LEU A 571 -26.11 -16.76 -0.28
#